data_AF-A0A3C0ITP4-F1
#
_entry.id   AF-A0A3C0ITP4-F1
#
_cell.length_a   1.000
_cell.length_b   1.000
_cell.length_c   1.000
_cell.angle_alpha   90.00
_cell.angle_beta   90.00
_cell.angle_gamma   90.00
#
_symmetry.space_group_name_H-M   'P 1'
#
loop_
_entity.id
_entity.type
_entity.pdbx_description
1 polymer ?
#
loop_
_entity_poly.entity_id
_entity_poly.type
_entity_poly.pdbx_seq_one_letter_code
_entity_poly.pdbx_strand_id
1 'polypeptide(L)' 'EESTLLSYLDNELDAKATTAFEQALQQQPTLAATLALYQQTKLTPEHIACPNKEALLQEEKERRVVYFRWWQ' A
#
# COMPACT_ATOMS: atom_id res chain seq x y z
N GLU A 1 -6.43 -4.76 -16.96
CA GLU A 1 -5.07 -5.23 -17.32
C GLU A 1 -3.98 -4.62 -16.43
N GLU A 2 -3.58 -3.35 -16.61
CA GLU A 2 -2.42 -2.79 -15.88
C GLU A 2 -2.60 -2.73 -14.35
N SER A 3 -3.78 -2.37 -13.86
CA SER A 3 -4.07 -2.32 -12.43
C SER A 3 -3.91 -3.68 -11.74
N THR A 4 -4.37 -4.76 -12.39
CA THR A 4 -4.27 -6.12 -11.86
C THR A 4 -2.82 -6.60 -11.81
N LEU A 5 -2.01 -6.23 -12.81
CA LEU A 5 -0.58 -6.52 -12.85
C LEU A 5 0.16 -5.84 -11.70
N LEU A 6 -0.14 -4.57 -11.43
CA LEU A 6 0.44 -3.83 -10.30
C LEU A 6 0.04 -4.45 -8.96
N SER A 7 -1.27 -4.72 -8.76
CA SER A 7 -1.73 -5.40 -7.54
C SER A 7 -1.13 -6.80 -7.38
N TYR A 8 -0.85 -7.53 -8.47
CA TYR A 8 -0.11 -8.80 -8.39
C TYR A 8 1.33 -8.58 -7.91
N LEU A 9 2.04 -7.57 -8.44
CA LEU A 9 3.42 -7.25 -8.04
C LEU A 9 3.52 -6.81 -6.57
N ASP A 10 2.50 -6.11 -6.08
CA ASP A 10 2.43 -5.60 -4.71
C ASP A 10 1.83 -6.63 -3.72
N ASN A 11 1.48 -7.84 -4.20
CA ASN A 11 0.82 -8.90 -3.43
C ASN A 11 -0.53 -8.50 -2.81
N GLU A 12 -1.30 -7.66 -3.51
CA GLU A 12 -2.62 -7.19 -3.09
C GLU A 12 -3.77 -8.06 -3.63
N LEU A 13 -3.49 -8.99 -4.55
CA LEU A 13 -4.50 -9.88 -5.10
C LEU A 13 -4.90 -10.98 -4.11
N ASP A 14 -6.20 -11.28 -4.08
CA ASP A 14 -6.70 -12.46 -3.38
C ASP A 14 -6.32 -13.76 -4.13
N ALA A 15 -6.40 -14.90 -3.44
CA ALA A 15 -5.98 -16.18 -4.01
C ALA A 15 -6.69 -16.54 -5.33
N LYS A 16 -7.97 -16.17 -5.48
CA LYS A 16 -8.75 -16.48 -6.68
C LYS A 16 -8.28 -15.62 -7.87
N ALA A 17 -8.07 -14.32 -7.63
CA ALA A 17 -7.58 -13.37 -8.60
C ALA A 17 -6.14 -13.69 -9.03
N THR A 18 -5.28 -14.09 -8.10
CA THR A 18 -3.92 -14.54 -8.39
C THR A 18 -3.92 -15.73 -9.34
N THR A 19 -4.73 -16.74 -9.06
CA THR A 19 -4.82 -17.94 -9.91
C THR A 19 -5.31 -17.60 -11.33
N ALA A 20 -6.31 -16.72 -11.44
CA ALA A 20 -6.83 -16.28 -12.74
C ALA A 20 -5.79 -15.46 -13.53
N PHE A 21 -5.00 -14.63 -12.83
CA PHE A 21 -3.94 -13.83 -13.43
C PHE A 21 -2.77 -14.70 -13.92
N GLU A 22 -2.38 -15.72 -13.16
CA GLU A 22 -1.37 -16.69 -13.57
C GLU A 22 -1.80 -17.49 -14.82
N GLN A 23 -3.08 -17.83 -14.92
CA GLN A 23 -3.63 -18.44 -16.14
C GLN A 23 -3.54 -17.48 -17.33
N ALA A 24 -3.86 -16.20 -17.14
CA ALA A 24 -3.75 -15.19 -18.21
C ALA A 24 -2.29 -15.00 -18.66
N LEU A 25 -1.32 -15.05 -17.73
CA LEU A 25 0.10 -15.00 -18.03
C LEU A 25 0.56 -16.13 -18.96
N GLN A 26 0.02 -17.34 -18.80
CA GLN A 26 0.35 -18.48 -19.65
C GLN A 26 -0.19 -18.32 -21.08
N GLN A 27 -1.34 -17.66 -21.24
CA GLN A 27 -1.99 -17.49 -22.54
C GLN A 27 -1.44 -16.28 -23.32
N GLN A 28 -0.80 -15.31 -22.64
CA GLN A 28 -0.43 -14.04 -23.24
C GLN A 28 1.05 -13.68 -22.97
N PRO A 29 1.97 -14.02 -23.89
CA PRO A 29 3.41 -13.79 -23.69
C PRO A 29 3.80 -12.31 -23.59
N THR A 30 3.00 -11.41 -24.19
CA THR A 30 3.20 -9.95 -24.04
C THR A 30 3.01 -9.49 -22.61
N LEU A 31 2.05 -10.08 -21.88
CA LEU A 31 1.76 -9.75 -20.48
C LEU A 31 2.91 -10.20 -19.58
N ALA A 32 3.50 -11.36 -19.86
CA ALA A 32 4.71 -11.84 -19.17
C ALA A 32 5.91 -10.91 -19.39
N ALA A 33 6.10 -10.40 -20.62
CA ALA A 33 7.16 -9.44 -20.92
C ALA A 33 6.97 -8.10 -20.18
N THR A 34 5.74 -7.59 -20.12
CA THR A 34 5.45 -6.38 -19.33
C THR A 34 5.66 -6.60 -17.84
N LEU A 35 5.26 -7.75 -17.31
CA LEU A 35 5.48 -8.10 -15.90
C LEU A 35 6.98 -8.10 -15.58
N ALA A 36 7.80 -8.74 -16.43
CA ALA A 36 9.25 -8.79 -16.25
C ALA A 36 9.90 -7.39 -16.27
N LEU A 37 9.39 -6.46 -17.08
CA LEU A 37 9.87 -5.07 -17.11
C LEU A 37 9.53 -4.34 -15.80
N TYR A 38 8.31 -4.51 -15.29
CA TYR A 38 7.86 -3.86 -14.06
C TYR A 38 8.50 -4.47 -12.82
N GLN A 39 8.84 -5.76 -12.83
CA GLN A 39 9.62 -6.36 -11.74
C GLN A 39 10.97 -5.68 -11.53
N GLN A 40 11.58 -5.15 -12.59
CA GLN A 40 12.86 -4.43 -12.48
C GLN A 40 12.74 -3.08 -11.78
N THR A 41 11.54 -2.49 -11.72
CA THR A 41 11.31 -1.22 -11.01
C THR A 41 11.04 -1.43 -9.51
N LYS A 42 10.86 -2.68 -9.07
CA LYS A 42 10.61 -3.01 -7.67
C LYS A 42 11.87 -2.80 -6.84
N LEU A 43 11.82 -1.81 -5.96
CA LEU A 43 12.90 -1.52 -5.02
C LEU A 43 12.94 -2.57 -3.92
N THR A 44 14.15 -2.93 -3.49
CA THR A 44 14.34 -3.77 -2.31
C THR A 44 13.96 -2.96 -1.06
N PRO A 45 13.18 -3.52 -0.12
CA PRO A 45 12.86 -2.83 1.11
C PRO A 45 14.13 -2.59 1.91
N GLU A 46 14.41 -1.32 2.19
CA GLU A 46 15.56 -0.90 3.00
C GLU A 46 15.11 -0.65 4.44
N HIS A 47 16.00 -0.96 5.38
CA HIS A 47 15.76 -0.62 6.78
C HIS A 47 16.07 0.87 7.00
N ILE A 48 15.03 1.70 7.02
CA ILE A 48 15.16 3.13 7.31
C ILE A 48 14.94 3.35 8.81
N ALA A 49 16.02 3.62 9.54
CA ALA A 49 15.94 3.96 10.96
C ALA A 49 15.38 5.38 11.15
N CYS A 50 14.37 5.52 12.01
CA CYS A 50 13.83 6.81 12.43
C CYS A 50 14.10 6.98 13.94
N PRO A 51 15.32 7.43 14.32
CA PRO A 51 15.63 7.67 15.74
C PRO A 51 14.76 8.81 16.27
N ASN A 52 14.39 8.75 17.55
CA ASN A 52 13.53 9.71 18.24
C ASN A 52 12.13 9.89 17.62
N LYS A 53 11.53 8.81 17.12
CA LYS A 53 10.19 8.81 16.49
C LYS A 53 9.10 9.37 17.43
N GLU A 54 9.27 9.22 18.74
CA GLU A 54 8.43 9.79 19.79
C GLU A 54 8.30 11.31 19.71
N ALA A 55 9.30 12.03 19.18
CA ALA A 55 9.21 13.48 19.00
C ALA A 55 8.19 13.91 17.94
N LEU A 56 7.76 12.99 17.05
CA LEU A 56 6.72 13.25 16.06
C LEU A 56 5.31 13.20 16.65
N LEU A 57 5.16 12.63 17.87
CA LEU A 57 3.87 12.56 18.53
C LEU A 57 3.48 13.96 19.02
N GLN A 58 2.52 14.59 18.35
CA GLN A 58 1.92 15.81 18.86
C GLN A 58 0.98 15.47 20.02
N GLU A 59 1.28 15.99 21.21
CA GLU A 59 0.38 15.86 22.35
C GLU A 59 -0.90 16.67 22.08
N GLU A 60 -2.06 16.01 22.18
CA GLU A 60 -3.33 16.73 22.24
C GLU A 60 -3.36 17.54 23.53
N LYS A 61 -3.16 18.87 23.40
CA LYS A 61 -3.40 19.79 24.51
C LYS A 61 -4.80 19.55 25.03
N GLU A 62 -4.93 19.36 26.34
CA GLU A 62 -6.22 19.19 27.01
C GLU A 62 -7.19 20.26 26.49
N ARG A 63 -8.18 19.84 25.69
CA ARG A 63 -9.22 20.73 25.21
C ARG A 63 -10.03 21.08 26.44
N ARG A 64 -9.86 22.29 26.98
CA ARG A 64 -10.74 22.80 28.04
C ARG A 64 -12.16 22.68 27.53
N VAL A 65 -12.97 21.86 28.19
CA VAL A 65 -14.41 21.82 27.94
C VAL A 65 -14.96 23.17 28.38
N VAL A 66 -15.22 24.05 27.42
CA VAL A 66 -15.89 25.33 27.68
C VAL A 66 -17.39 25.05 27.71
N TYR A 67 -17.95 24.92 28.90
CA TYR A 67 -19.40 24.92 29.06
C TYR A 67 -19.94 26.31 28.75
N PHE A 68 -20.79 26.40 27.73
CA PHE A 68 -21.52 27.63 27.46
C PHE A 68 -22.75 27.74 28.36
N ARG A 69 -22.91 28.87 29.05
CA ARG A 69 -24.00 29.14 30.01
C ARG A 69 -25.42 29.10 29.41
N TRP A 70 -25.58 28.97 28.09
CA TRP A 70 -26.88 28.94 27.40
C TRP A 70 -27.33 27.51 27.00
N TRP A 71 -26.58 26.48 27.40
CA TRP A 71 -26.95 25.07 27.21
C TRP A 71 -27.76 24.46 28.37
N GLN A 72 -28.27 25.30 29.27
CA GLN A 72 -29.32 24.96 30.23
C GLN A 72 -30.61 25.68 29.88
#